data_AF-A0ABD2PXA6-F1
#
_entry.id   AF-A0ABD2PXA6-F1
#
_cell.length_a   1.000
_cell.length_b   1.000
_cell.length_c   1.000
_cell.angle_alpha   90.00
_cell.angle_beta   90.00
_cell.angle_gamma   90.00
#
_symmetry.space_group_name_H-M   'P 1'
#
loop_
_entity.id
_entity.type
_entity.pdbx_description
1 polymer ?
#
loop_
_entity_poly.entity_id
_entity_poly.type
_entity_poly.pdbx_seq_one_letter_code
_entity_poly.pdbx_strand_id
1 'polypeptide(L)' 'MNDTTGKESVYTVYEGHEIMFHVSTMLPHSGQSTQQIERKRHIGNDIVNIIFLDKNNAQSEDVPYWRPFMMKTHFT' A
#
# COMPACT_ATOMS: atom_id res chain seq x y z
N MET A 1 19.82 -3.40 13.58
CA MET A 1 18.50 -2.88 13.97
C MET A 1 17.98 -2.16 12.74
N ASN A 2 17.26 -2.90 11.89
CA ASN A 2 16.86 -2.37 10.60
C ASN A 2 15.37 -2.08 10.69
N ASP A 3 14.99 -0.80 10.61
CA ASP A 3 13.61 -0.33 10.53
C ASP A 3 13.02 -0.70 9.16
N THR A 4 12.90 -2.01 8.86
CA THR A 4 12.51 -2.53 7.53
C THR A 4 11.02 -2.41 7.25
N THR A 5 10.20 -2.14 8.27
CA THR A 5 8.74 -2.04 8.19
C THR A 5 8.21 -0.67 8.58
N GLY A 6 9.08 0.33 8.72
CA GLY A 6 8.70 1.66 9.19
C GLY A 6 8.69 1.74 10.71
N LYS A 7 8.50 2.95 11.23
CA LYS A 7 8.53 3.24 12.68
C LYS A 7 7.16 3.14 13.33
N GLU A 8 6.10 3.34 12.53
CA GLU A 8 4.72 3.37 12.98
C GLU A 8 3.80 2.91 11.85
N SER A 9 2.55 2.59 12.22
CA SER A 9 1.47 2.34 11.28
C SER A 9 0.12 2.66 11.91
N VAL A 10 -0.95 2.50 11.12
CA VAL A 10 -2.33 2.65 11.58
C VAL A 10 -2.88 1.30 12.03
N TYR A 11 -3.52 1.31 13.19
CA TYR A 11 -4.21 0.16 13.79
C TYR A 11 -5.59 0.59 14.30
N THR A 12 -6.56 -0.30 14.23
CA THR A 12 -7.86 -0.09 14.86
C THR A 12 -8.50 -1.42 15.29
N VAL A 13 -9.53 -1.32 16.12
CA VAL A 13 -10.43 -2.43 16.43
C VAL A 13 -11.82 -2.07 15.92
N TYR A 14 -12.37 -2.89 15.02
CA TYR A 14 -13.73 -2.72 14.48
C TYR A 14 -14.55 -3.98 14.74
N GLU A 15 -15.70 -3.84 15.40
CA GLU A 15 -16.57 -4.96 15.77
C GLU A 15 -15.83 -6.12 16.47
N GLY A 16 -14.87 -5.78 17.34
CA GLY A 16 -14.05 -6.75 18.07
C GLY A 16 -12.93 -7.40 17.26
N HIS A 17 -12.74 -7.02 15.99
CA HIS A 17 -11.67 -7.52 15.13
C HIS A 17 -10.52 -6.52 15.09
N GLU A 18 -9.31 -7.00 15.29
CA GLU A 18 -8.08 -6.21 15.18
C GLU A 18 -7.70 -6.04 13.71
N ILE A 19 -7.45 -4.80 13.29
CA ILE A 19 -7.08 -4.45 11.92
C ILE A 19 -5.77 -3.67 11.97
N MET A 20 -4.74 -4.26 11.38
CA MET A 20 -3.44 -3.62 11.16
C MET A 20 -3.32 -3.23 9.69
N PHE A 21 -3.02 -1.96 9.41
CA PHE A 21 -2.86 -1.49 8.04
C PHE A 21 -1.38 -1.48 7.64
N HIS A 22 -1.08 -1.93 6.43
CA HIS A 22 0.21 -1.69 5.79
C HIS A 22 0.13 -0.39 4.97
N VAL A 23 0.40 0.76 5.60
CA VAL A 23 0.30 2.06 4.93
C VAL A 23 1.53 2.30 4.04
N SER A 24 1.33 2.34 2.73
CA SER A 24 2.43 2.40 1.74
C SER A 24 3.38 3.59 1.91
N THR A 25 2.87 4.73 2.39
CA THR A 25 3.65 5.95 2.67
C THR A 25 4.41 5.89 3.99
N MET A 26 4.02 5.02 4.92
CA MET A 26 4.71 4.81 6.21
C MET A 26 5.75 3.68 6.15
N LEU A 27 5.66 2.80 5.14
CA LEU A 27 6.70 1.79 4.88
C LEU A 27 7.97 2.45 4.33
N PRO A 28 9.18 1.91 4.59
CA PRO A 28 10.42 2.52 4.14
C PRO A 28 10.52 2.63 2.62
N HIS A 29 11.05 3.76 2.14
CA HIS A 29 11.37 3.95 0.72
C HIS A 29 12.87 3.76 0.51
N SER A 30 13.25 2.96 -0.50
CA SER A 30 14.65 2.87 -0.91
C SER A 30 14.83 3.46 -2.29
N GLY A 31 15.55 4.59 -2.42
CA GLY A 31 15.84 5.21 -3.72
C GLY A 31 16.65 4.31 -4.68
N GLN A 32 17.31 3.27 -4.14
CA GLN A 32 18.05 2.28 -4.93
C GLN A 32 17.19 1.09 -5.38
N SER A 33 15.99 0.91 -4.79
CA SER A 33 15.09 -0.18 -5.14
C SER A 33 13.97 0.34 -6.05
N THR A 34 14.21 0.36 -7.36
CA THR A 34 13.20 0.83 -8.35
C THR A 34 11.86 0.10 -8.19
N GLN A 35 11.89 -1.17 -7.78
CA GLN A 35 10.69 -1.97 -7.57
C GLN A 35 10.08 -1.83 -6.17
N GLN A 36 10.75 -1.20 -5.20
CA GLN A 36 10.29 -1.08 -3.81
C GLN A 36 9.86 -2.44 -3.21
N ILE A 37 10.71 -3.46 -3.38
CA ILE A 37 10.37 -4.86 -3.07
C ILE A 37 9.86 -5.03 -1.64
N GLU A 38 10.48 -4.35 -0.67
CA GLU A 38 10.06 -4.40 0.74
C GLU A 38 8.63 -3.90 0.92
N ARG A 39 8.25 -2.74 0.33
CA ARG A 39 6.88 -2.24 0.37
C ARG A 39 5.91 -3.19 -0.33
N LYS A 40 6.29 -3.69 -1.51
CA LYS A 40 5.47 -4.62 -2.29
C LYS A 40 5.26 -5.95 -1.59
N ARG A 41 6.23 -6.46 -0.82
CA ARG A 41 6.07 -7.69 -0.04
C ARG A 41 4.94 -7.56 1.00
N HIS A 42 4.85 -6.42 1.67
CA HIS A 42 3.79 -6.21 2.67
C HIS A 42 2.43 -6.04 1.98
N ILE A 43 2.31 -5.04 1.11
CA ILE A 43 1.02 -4.68 0.46
C ILE A 43 0.54 -5.78 -0.49
N GLY A 44 1.47 -6.39 -1.23
CA GLY A 44 1.16 -7.42 -2.22
C GLY A 44 0.76 -8.74 -1.60
N ASN A 45 1.08 -9.00 -0.33
CA ASN A 45 0.63 -10.20 0.36
C ASN A 45 -0.71 -10.00 1.10
N ASP A 46 -1.23 -8.78 1.14
CA ASP A 46 -2.55 -8.51 1.70
C ASP A 46 -3.65 -9.02 0.74
N ILE A 47 -4.72 -9.59 1.30
CA ILE A 47 -5.86 -10.08 0.51
C ILE A 47 -6.77 -8.91 0.08
N VAL A 48 -6.89 -7.89 0.93
CA VAL A 48 -7.73 -6.71 0.67
C VAL A 48 -6.87 -5.45 0.73
N ASN A 49 -6.98 -4.62 -0.30
CA ASN A 49 -6.23 -3.38 -0.44
C ASN A 49 -7.17 -2.18 -0.58
N ILE A 50 -6.84 -1.06 0.11
CA ILE A 50 -7.56 0.20 0.00
C ILE A 50 -6.73 1.15 -0.86
N ILE A 51 -7.30 1.61 -1.97
CA ILE A 51 -6.64 2.57 -2.87
C ILE A 51 -7.22 3.96 -2.63
N PHE A 52 -6.39 4.88 -2.13
CA PHE A 52 -6.73 6.29 -2.02
C PHE A 52 -6.34 7.02 -3.31
N LEU A 53 -7.31 7.63 -3.99
CA LEU A 53 -7.09 8.46 -5.17
C LEU A 53 -7.50 9.90 -4.86
N ASP A 54 -6.53 10.83 -4.93
CA ASP A 54 -6.79 12.25 -4.76
C ASP A 54 -7.54 12.82 -5.98
N LYS A 55 -8.66 13.51 -5.74
CA LYS A 55 -9.57 14.03 -6.77
C LYS A 55 -8.91 15.01 -7.73
N ASN A 56 -7.88 15.74 -7.30
CA ASN A 56 -7.14 16.67 -8.17
C ASN A 56 -6.41 15.95 -9.32
N ASN A 57 -6.03 14.69 -9.12
CA ASN A 57 -5.37 13.86 -10.14
C ASN A 57 -6.36 12.97 -10.90
N ALA A 58 -7.59 12.80 -10.41
CA ALA A 58 -8.58 11.92 -11.03
C ALA A 58 -9.35 12.58 -12.20
N GLN A 59 -9.27 13.91 -12.35
CA GLN A 59 -9.96 14.67 -13.40
C GLN A 59 -9.07 14.99 -14.62
N SER A 60 -7.76 14.81 -14.53
CA SER A 60 -6.92 14.83 -15.72
C SER A 60 -7.24 13.60 -16.55
N GLU A 61 -7.65 13.79 -17.82
CA GLU A 61 -7.94 12.69 -18.75
C GLU A 61 -6.76 11.70 -18.92
N ASP A 62 -5.56 12.11 -18.50
CA ASP A 62 -4.32 11.32 -18.54
C ASP A 62 -4.15 10.32 -17.38
N VAL A 63 -4.96 10.37 -16.30
CA VAL A 63 -4.80 9.44 -15.17
C VAL A 63 -5.84 8.32 -15.27
N PRO A 64 -5.43 7.10 -15.65
CA PRO A 64 -6.36 5.99 -15.73
C PRO A 64 -6.88 5.63 -14.34
N TYR A 65 -8.18 5.33 -14.25
CA TYR A 65 -8.75 4.68 -13.06
C TYR A 65 -7.95 3.43 -12.68
N TRP A 66 -7.79 3.21 -11.38
CA TRP A 66 -7.11 2.01 -10.90
C TRP A 66 -7.82 0.75 -11.38
N ARG A 67 -7.04 -0.24 -11.83
CA ARG A 67 -7.53 -1.55 -12.25
C ARG A 67 -6.76 -2.63 -11.48
N PRO A 68 -7.40 -3.75 -11.11
CA PRO A 68 -6.74 -4.83 -10.34
C PRO A 68 -5.40 -5.29 -10.90
N PHE A 69 -5.30 -5.47 -12.24
CA PHE A 69 -4.07 -5.92 -12.89
C PHE A 69 -2.87 -4.96 -12.76
N MET A 70 -3.09 -3.72 -12.31
CA MET A 70 -2.01 -2.76 -12.04
C MET A 70 -1.15 -3.20 -10.85
N MET A 71 -1.66 -4.08 -9.98
CA MET A 71 -0.87 -4.77 -8.97
C MET A 71 -0.65 -6.23 -9.38
N LYS A 72 0.61 -6.59 -9.64
CA LYS A 72 0.98 -7.99 -9.90
C LYS A 72 1.16 -8.71 -8.56
N THR A 73 0.10 -9.37 -8.11
CA THR A 73 0.09 -10.23 -6.91
C THR A 73 -0.77 -11.47 -7.14
N HIS A 74 -0.54 -12.51 -6.32
CA HIS A 74 -1.36 -13.72 -6.25
C HIS A 74 -2.49 -13.64 -5.21
N PHE A 75 -2.54 -12.58 -4.39
CA PHE A 75 -3.43 -12.50 -3.22
C PHE A 75 -4.56 -11.46 -3.35
N THR A 76 -4.39 -10.42 -4.16
CA THR A 76 -5.40 -9.37 -4.46
C THR A 76 -5.80 -9.41 -5.93
#